data_AF-A0A235IJ85-F1
#
_entry.id   AF-A0A235IJ85-F1
#
_cell.length_a   1.000
_cell.length_b   1.000
_cell.length_c   1.000
_cell.angle_alpha   90.00
_cell.angle_beta   90.00
_cell.angle_gamma   90.00
#
_symmetry.space_group_name_H-M   'P 1'
#
loop_
_entity.id
_entity.type
_entity.pdbx_description
1 polymer ?
#
loop_
_entity_poly.entity_id
_entity_poly.type
_entity_poly.pdbx_seq_one_letter_code
_entity_poly.pdbx_strand_id
1 'polypeptide(L)'
;MSKPNLNFHTVNKNGNIILHSNHLGDVVEVHIDKLKRRFYGIREDRTVIEDSGDYGNNFKQPVMLYKIYYSFEKDAWGMNYITKDNNEHKSIDGFNTAREAWLYREALIAEGIAIR
;
A
#
# COMPACT_ATOMS: atom_id res chain seq x y z
N MET A 1 11.92 22.43 3.58
CA MET A 1 11.08 21.22 3.42
C MET A 1 11.95 20.01 3.75
N SER A 2 11.66 19.32 4.86
CA SER A 2 12.40 18.13 5.28
C SER A 2 12.18 17.00 4.26
N LYS A 3 13.26 16.40 3.77
CA LYS A 3 13.20 15.18 2.94
C LYS A 3 12.44 14.11 3.74
N PRO A 4 11.42 13.45 3.17
CA PRO A 4 10.71 12.39 3.87
C PRO A 4 11.70 11.28 4.26
N ASN A 5 11.77 10.99 5.56
CA ASN A 5 12.76 10.10 6.16
C ASN A 5 12.51 8.63 5.75
N LEU A 6 13.60 7.89 5.54
CA LEU A 6 13.71 6.69 4.70
C LEU A 6 13.10 5.39 5.26
N ASN A 7 12.34 5.41 6.37
CA ASN A 7 11.68 4.22 6.90
C ASN A 7 10.18 4.47 7.02
N PHE A 8 9.46 4.11 5.95
CA PHE A 8 8.04 4.38 5.80
C PHE A 8 7.13 3.20 6.19
N HIS A 9 7.74 2.14 6.64
CA HIS A 9 7.18 1.09 7.46
C HIS A 9 8.25 0.73 8.49
N THR A 10 7.83 0.18 9.63
CA THR A 10 8.75 -0.44 10.58
C THR A 10 8.40 -1.91 10.73
N VAL A 11 9.34 -2.69 11.24
CA VAL A 11 9.09 -4.08 11.59
C VAL A 11 9.23 -4.19 13.10
N ASN A 12 8.17 -4.65 13.78
CA ASN A 12 8.21 -4.80 15.22
C ASN A 12 8.94 -6.10 15.63
N LYS A 13 9.10 -6.34 16.94
CA LYS A 13 9.83 -7.51 17.48
C LYS A 13 9.24 -8.87 17.07
N ASN A 14 7.97 -8.89 16.68
CA ASN A 14 7.27 -10.11 16.24
C ASN A 14 7.37 -10.33 14.72
N GLY A 15 8.09 -9.46 14.00
CA GLY A 15 8.18 -9.49 12.54
C GLY A 15 6.96 -8.85 11.85
N ASN A 16 6.07 -8.18 12.59
CA ASN A 16 4.92 -7.50 11.97
C ASN A 16 5.38 -6.21 11.31
N ILE A 17 4.91 -6.00 10.08
CA ILE A 17 5.13 -4.77 9.32
C ILE A 17 4.10 -3.74 9.77
N ILE A 18 4.57 -2.64 10.34
CA ILE A 18 3.76 -1.51 10.79
C ILE A 18 3.84 -0.40 9.74
N LEU A 19 2.68 0.09 9.36
CA LEU A 19 2.49 1.06 8.29
C LEU A 19 2.18 2.41 8.89
N HIS A 20 3.05 3.37 8.64
CA HIS A 20 2.89 4.72 9.17
C HIS A 20 2.09 5.56 8.18
N SER A 21 0.86 5.92 8.53
CA SER A 21 0.02 6.87 7.80
C SER A 21 -0.25 8.12 8.64
N ASN A 22 -0.16 9.30 8.03
CA ASN A 22 -0.56 10.54 8.69
C ASN A 22 -2.08 10.65 8.91
N HIS A 23 -2.89 9.84 8.23
CA HIS A 23 -4.35 9.88 8.26
C HIS A 23 -4.93 8.72 9.06
N LEU A 24 -4.49 7.50 8.79
CA LEU A 24 -4.94 6.29 9.48
C LEU A 24 -4.12 5.99 10.75
N GLY A 25 -3.02 6.71 10.96
CA GLY A 25 -2.03 6.37 11.99
C GLY A 25 -1.26 5.10 11.63
N ASP A 26 -0.81 4.39 12.67
CA ASP A 26 -0.09 3.12 12.54
C ASP A 26 -1.08 1.97 12.34
N VAL A 27 -0.94 1.24 11.23
CA VAL A 27 -1.81 0.11 10.85
C VAL A 27 -0.99 -1.10 10.39
N VAL A 28 -1.51 -2.31 10.51
CA VAL A 28 -0.87 -3.57 10.08
C VAL A 28 -1.49 -4.16 8.82
N GLU A 29 -2.74 -3.80 8.53
CA GLU A 29 -3.43 -4.16 7.29
C GLU A 29 -4.25 -2.99 6.78
N VAL A 30 -4.53 -3.03 5.47
CA VAL A 30 -5.38 -2.06 4.80
C VAL A 30 -6.33 -2.81 3.88
N HIS A 31 -7.58 -2.36 3.88
CA HIS A 31 -8.68 -2.98 3.18
C HIS A 31 -9.53 -1.90 2.49
N ILE A 32 -10.48 -2.33 1.66
CA ILE A 32 -11.44 -1.46 0.97
C ILE A 32 -12.86 -1.82 1.42
N ASP A 33 -13.62 -0.83 1.87
CA ASP A 33 -15.07 -0.92 1.96
C ASP A 33 -15.63 -0.69 0.55
N LYS A 34 -16.10 -1.76 -0.10
CA LYS A 34 -16.57 -1.71 -1.50
C LYS A 34 -17.84 -0.87 -1.67
N LEU A 35 -18.69 -0.80 -0.64
CA LEU A 35 -19.95 -0.04 -0.69
C LEU A 35 -19.68 1.45 -0.59
N LYS A 36 -18.82 1.85 0.37
CA LYS A 36 -18.42 3.25 0.55
C LYS A 36 -17.35 3.70 -0.45
N ARG A 37 -16.66 2.75 -1.08
CA ARG A 37 -15.48 2.95 -1.93
C ARG A 37 -14.35 3.69 -1.19
N ARG A 38 -14.12 3.29 0.06
CA ARG A 38 -13.15 3.90 0.98
C ARG A 38 -12.18 2.90 1.55
N PHE A 39 -10.95 3.34 1.79
CA PHE A 39 -9.99 2.51 2.51
C PHE A 39 -10.21 2.57 4.01
N TYR A 40 -9.88 1.48 4.69
CA TYR A 40 -9.76 1.42 6.13
C TYR A 40 -8.52 0.62 6.51
N GLY A 41 -7.93 0.95 7.66
CA GLY A 41 -6.80 0.24 8.23
C GLY A 41 -7.20 -0.58 9.45
N ILE A 42 -6.43 -1.63 9.73
CA ILE A 42 -6.53 -2.45 10.94
C ILE A 42 -5.25 -2.25 11.75
N ARG A 43 -5.37 -1.90 13.03
CA ARG A 43 -4.23 -1.81 13.97
C ARG A 43 -3.80 -3.17 14.50
N GLU A 44 -2.65 -3.23 15.17
CA GLU A 44 -2.16 -4.49 15.79
C GLU A 44 -3.14 -5.05 16.85
N ASP A 45 -3.86 -4.18 17.55
CA ASP A 45 -4.92 -4.54 18.51
C ASP A 45 -6.27 -4.90 17.85
N ARG A 46 -6.31 -4.99 16.51
CA ARG A 46 -7.49 -5.24 15.67
C ARG A 46 -8.50 -4.10 15.61
N THR A 47 -8.18 -2.92 16.13
CA THR A 47 -9.03 -1.73 15.95
C THR A 47 -9.09 -1.35 14.48
N VAL A 48 -10.31 -1.11 13.98
CA VAL A 48 -10.57 -0.63 12.62
C VAL A 48 -10.56 0.90 12.60
N ILE A 49 -9.89 1.49 11.62
CA ILE A 49 -9.80 2.95 11.44
C ILE A 49 -10.11 3.30 10.00
N GLU A 50 -10.99 4.27 9.83
CA GLU A 50 -11.39 4.82 8.54
C GLU A 50 -11.19 6.34 8.59
N ASP A 51 -10.63 6.94 7.55
CA ASP A 51 -10.65 8.39 7.35
C ASP A 51 -11.71 8.73 6.30
N SER A 52 -12.59 9.66 6.64
CA SER A 52 -13.67 10.09 5.76
C SER A 52 -13.20 10.75 4.47
N GLY A 53 -11.93 11.13 4.35
CA GLY A 53 -11.29 11.69 3.15
C GLY A 53 -10.57 10.64 2.27
N ASP A 54 -10.47 9.39 2.73
CA ASP A 54 -9.78 8.32 2.00
C ASP A 54 -10.73 7.66 0.97
N TYR A 55 -11.02 8.38 -0.11
CA TYR A 55 -11.69 7.87 -1.31
C TYR A 55 -10.70 7.68 -2.46
N GLY A 56 -11.05 6.79 -3.40
CA GLY A 56 -10.30 6.49 -4.62
C GLY A 56 -9.48 7.64 -5.25
N ASN A 57 -8.37 7.25 -5.89
CA ASN A 57 -7.41 8.01 -6.69
C ASN A 57 -6.67 9.23 -6.09
N ASN A 58 -7.11 9.86 -5.00
CA ASN A 58 -6.39 10.95 -4.35
C ASN A 58 -6.15 10.64 -2.87
N PHE A 59 -5.07 9.94 -2.57
CA PHE A 59 -4.78 9.45 -1.22
C PHE A 59 -3.49 9.99 -0.63
N LYS A 60 -3.44 10.03 0.70
CA LYS A 60 -2.19 9.81 1.46
C LYS A 60 -2.19 8.36 1.96
N GLN A 61 -1.94 7.44 1.03
CA GLN A 61 -1.81 6.01 1.29
C GLN A 61 -0.72 5.75 2.35
N PRO A 62 -0.86 4.73 3.21
CA PRO A 62 0.27 4.19 3.95
C PRO A 62 1.38 3.85 2.95
N VAL A 63 2.63 4.12 3.28
CA VAL A 63 3.67 4.16 2.24
C VAL A 63 3.98 2.78 1.64
N MET A 64 3.69 1.68 2.33
CA MET A 64 3.72 0.36 1.69
C MET A 64 2.75 0.32 0.49
N LEU A 65 1.62 1.00 0.60
CA LEU A 65 0.62 1.04 -0.45
C LEU A 65 0.94 2.06 -1.53
N TYR A 66 2.12 2.69 -1.49
CA TYR A 66 2.54 3.56 -2.57
C TYR A 66 2.52 2.77 -3.87
N LYS A 67 1.74 3.28 -4.84
CA LYS A 67 1.46 2.62 -6.13
C LYS A 67 0.55 1.40 -6.07
N ILE A 68 0.07 0.99 -4.90
CA ILE A 68 -0.97 -0.03 -4.75
C ILE A 68 -2.35 0.63 -4.94
N TYR A 69 -3.25 -0.05 -5.63
CA TYR A 69 -4.60 0.43 -5.91
C TYR A 69 -5.61 -0.71 -5.84
N TYR A 70 -6.89 -0.36 -5.72
CA TYR A 70 -7.98 -1.32 -5.88
C TYR A 70 -8.69 -1.08 -7.21
N SER A 71 -8.79 -2.13 -8.04
CA SER A 71 -9.58 -2.11 -9.26
C SER A 71 -10.99 -2.61 -8.97
N PHE A 72 -11.96 -1.69 -9.00
CA PHE A 72 -13.38 -2.06 -8.88
C PHE A 72 -13.89 -2.88 -10.07
N GLU A 73 -13.33 -2.65 -11.26
CA GLU A 73 -13.71 -3.38 -12.48
C GLU A 73 -13.30 -4.86 -12.40
N LYS A 74 -12.09 -5.12 -11.90
CA LYS A 74 -11.54 -6.48 -11.77
C LYS A 74 -11.81 -7.12 -10.41
N ASP A 75 -12.44 -6.38 -9.51
CA ASP A 75 -12.63 -6.72 -8.10
C ASP A 75 -11.34 -7.23 -7.42
N ALA A 76 -10.21 -6.57 -7.69
CA ALA A 76 -8.89 -7.04 -7.29
C ALA A 76 -7.96 -5.89 -6.89
N TRP A 77 -7.00 -6.20 -6.04
CA TRP A 77 -5.88 -5.29 -5.79
C TRP A 77 -4.89 -5.34 -6.95
N GLY A 78 -4.22 -4.22 -7.17
CA GLY A 78 -3.19 -4.05 -8.17
C GLY A 78 -2.08 -3.15 -7.67
N MET A 79 -0.98 -3.14 -8.42
CA MET A 79 0.17 -2.30 -8.14
C MET A 79 0.74 -1.70 -9.42
N ASN A 80 1.32 -0.51 -9.29
CA ASN A 80 2.12 0.10 -10.33
C ASN A 80 3.60 0.06 -9.94
N TYR A 81 4.47 -0.11 -10.92
CA TYR A 81 5.91 -0.06 -10.72
C TYR A 81 6.59 0.55 -11.94
N ILE A 82 7.83 0.97 -11.74
CA ILE A 82 8.69 1.51 -12.81
C ILE A 82 9.82 0.51 -12.99
N THR A 83 10.01 0.00 -14.20
CA THR A 83 11.10 -0.92 -14.52
C THR A 83 12.44 -0.21 -14.49
N LYS A 84 13.47 -0.90 -13.98
CA LYS A 84 14.79 -0.30 -13.74
C LYS A 84 15.54 0.07 -15.02
N ASP A 85 15.43 -0.75 -16.06
CA ASP A 85 16.29 -0.65 -17.23
C ASP A 85 15.86 0.45 -18.21
N ASN A 86 14.57 0.74 -18.28
CA ASN A 86 13.99 1.65 -19.27
C ASN A 86 13.01 2.69 -18.69
N ASN A 87 12.83 2.71 -17.36
CA ASN A 87 11.89 3.59 -16.67
C ASN A 87 10.44 3.49 -17.20
N GLU A 88 10.02 2.32 -17.70
CA GLU A 88 8.66 2.12 -18.15
C GLU A 88 7.71 1.96 -16.97
N HIS A 89 6.57 2.65 -17.03
CA HIS A 89 5.48 2.45 -16.10
C HIS A 89 4.71 1.17 -16.44
N LYS A 90 4.60 0.27 -15.47
CA LYS A 90 3.83 -0.97 -15.57
C LYS A 90 2.78 -1.00 -14.48
N SER A 91 1.68 -1.70 -14.78
CA SER A 91 0.58 -1.97 -13.86
C SER A 91 0.27 -3.46 -13.93
N ILE A 92 0.04 -4.06 -12.77
CA ILE A 92 -0.41 -5.45 -12.66
C ILE A 92 -1.47 -5.54 -11.57
N ASP A 93 -2.52 -6.30 -11.85
CA ASP A 93 -3.67 -6.53 -10.99
C ASP A 93 -3.96 -8.03 -10.86
N GLY A 94 -4.87 -8.38 -9.94
CA GLY A 94 -5.26 -9.76 -9.65
C GLY A 94 -4.83 -10.25 -8.26
N PHE A 95 -4.36 -9.35 -7.38
CA PHE A 95 -4.02 -9.72 -6.00
C PHE A 95 -5.27 -9.75 -5.12
N ASN A 96 -5.33 -10.69 -4.17
CA ASN A 96 -6.46 -10.83 -3.25
C ASN A 96 -6.41 -9.78 -2.15
N THR A 97 -5.21 -9.35 -1.77
CA THR A 97 -5.00 -8.36 -0.70
C THR A 97 -4.03 -7.26 -1.11
N ALA A 98 -4.16 -6.09 -0.47
CA ALA A 98 -3.23 -4.98 -0.62
C ALA A 98 -1.79 -5.39 -0.23
N ARG A 99 -1.67 -6.29 0.76
CA ARG A 99 -0.40 -6.82 1.26
C ARG A 99 0.30 -7.70 0.23
N GLU A 100 -0.43 -8.59 -0.45
CA GLU A 100 0.12 -9.42 -1.52
C GLU A 100 0.69 -8.55 -2.66
N ALA A 101 -0.07 -7.55 -3.11
CA ALA A 101 0.37 -6.61 -4.13
C ALA A 101 1.65 -5.87 -3.71
N TRP A 102 1.74 -5.45 -2.44
CA TRP A 102 2.93 -4.82 -1.90
C TRP A 102 4.14 -5.76 -1.81
N LEU A 103 3.96 -6.97 -1.26
CA LEU A 103 5.05 -7.95 -1.15
C LEU A 103 5.64 -8.29 -2.51
N TYR A 104 4.78 -8.44 -3.52
CA TYR A 104 5.22 -8.68 -4.89
C TYR A 104 6.01 -7.48 -5.44
N ARG A 105 5.60 -6.23 -5.16
CA ARG A 105 6.38 -5.04 -5.52
C ARG A 105 7.77 -5.03 -4.89
N GLU A 106 7.87 -5.31 -3.59
CA GLU A 106 9.17 -5.35 -2.91
C GLU A 106 10.06 -6.48 -3.44
N ALA A 107 9.48 -7.61 -3.83
CA ALA A 107 10.21 -8.68 -4.51
C ALA A 107 10.78 -8.20 -5.86
N LEU A 108 10.00 -7.48 -6.70
CA LEU A 108 10.53 -6.90 -7.94
C LEU A 108 11.68 -5.91 -7.70
N ILE A 109 11.60 -5.12 -6.63
CA ILE A 109 12.67 -4.17 -6.27
C ILE A 109 13.92 -4.93 -5.80
N ALA A 110 13.75 -5.96 -4.98
CA ALA A 110 14.85 -6.78 -4.47
C ALA A 110 15.58 -7.53 -5.60
N GLU A 111 14.84 -8.04 -6.59
CA GLU A 111 15.39 -8.67 -7.80
C GLU A 111 15.95 -7.66 -8.82
N GLY A 112 15.88 -6.36 -8.53
CA GLY A 112 16.39 -5.30 -9.42
C GLY A 112 15.57 -5.08 -10.68
N ILE A 113 14.35 -5.64 -10.77
CA ILE A 113 13.43 -5.48 -11.89
C ILE A 113 12.74 -4.10 -11.83
N ALA A 114 12.42 -3.63 -10.62
CA ALA A 114 11.70 -2.39 -10.38
C ALA A 114 12.49 -1.37 -9.54
N ILE A 115 12.11 -0.09 -9.66
CA ILE A 115 12.63 1.01 -8.86
C ILE A 115 11.67 1.32 -7.68
N ARG A 116 12.27 1.67 -6.54
CA ARG A 116 11.54 2.06 -5.32
C ARG A 116 10.86 3.42 -5.45
#